data_AF-A0AAD9TUD8-F1
#
_entry.id   AF-A0AAD9TUD8-F1
#
_cell.length_a   1.000
_cell.length_b   1.000
_cell.length_c   1.000
_cell.angle_alpha   90.00
_cell.angle_beta   90.00
_cell.angle_gamma   90.00
#
_symmetry.space_group_name_H-M   'P 1'
#
loop_
_entity.id
_entity.type
_entity.pdbx_description
1 polymer ?
#
loop_
_entity_poly.entity_id
_entity_poly.type
_entity_poly.pdbx_seq_one_letter_code
_entity_poly.pdbx_strand_id
1 'polypeptide(L)'
;MDYVETITYSFKHNGETIGSITPSRRLRQADPISPYLFLIYTEGLSSLIRGAIAIANILGFKCSRRCSIISHLFFIDDSLLFTRANDRNCLDVLRILETYSRASSHVVNYNKYVMCFSASMPARKWGRLASIMGVNRVECHVKYMGLPCFSCRNKRTIFTDIVDRIWGKAGGKEIIIKAVVQSIPTYSMSLFKLPENLIDEIIGFVPVFGGGDEKRRKMYWSAWLRLCKTKVEGGLGFKDLYVFNRALLTKQCWRIIKNPKSLASRILKDCYFSNGKFMNATKKSSSFFCMWNSLLWGKRLIDRVLRWRVGNCKSIHVYEDNWILRPNTLKVISPSSLDAERTVSNLMSPSGG
;
A
#
# COMPACT_ATOMS: atom_id res chain seq x y z
N MET A 1 6.39 -20.75 -30.95
CA MET A 1 6.79 -19.89 -29.80
C MET A 1 8.17 -19.39 -30.16
N ASP A 2 8.25 -18.47 -31.13
CA ASP A 2 9.48 -18.32 -31.96
C ASP A 2 10.23 -17.01 -31.65
N TYR A 3 10.01 -16.42 -30.47
CA TYR A 3 10.50 -15.08 -30.14
C TYR A 3 11.35 -14.99 -28.86
N VAL A 4 11.70 -16.12 -28.23
CA VAL A 4 12.55 -16.15 -27.04
C VAL A 4 13.66 -17.18 -27.23
N GLU A 5 14.84 -16.71 -27.59
CA GLU A 5 16.04 -17.54 -27.76
C GLU A 5 16.90 -17.56 -26.49
N THR A 6 17.66 -18.65 -26.31
CA THR A 6 18.60 -18.76 -25.20
C THR A 6 19.80 -17.85 -25.42
N ILE A 7 20.02 -16.91 -24.49
CA ILE A 7 21.16 -16.00 -24.51
C ILE A 7 22.47 -16.72 -24.18
N THR A 8 23.60 -16.18 -24.63
CA THR A 8 24.93 -16.70 -24.29
C THR A 8 25.73 -15.65 -23.52
N TYR A 9 26.41 -16.06 -22.45
CA TYR A 9 27.21 -15.17 -21.62
C TYR A 9 28.70 -15.35 -21.88
N SER A 10 29.42 -14.23 -21.95
CA SER A 10 30.88 -14.21 -21.95
C SER A 10 31.37 -13.38 -20.76
N PHE A 11 32.45 -13.80 -20.10
CA PHE A 11 32.94 -13.12 -18.90
C PHE A 11 34.14 -12.26 -19.25
N LYS A 12 34.21 -11.05 -18.68
CA LYS A 12 35.41 -10.23 -18.78
C LYS A 12 36.27 -10.46 -17.54
N HIS A 13 37.48 -10.98 -17.72
CA HIS A 13 38.46 -11.15 -16.66
C HIS A 13 39.76 -10.49 -17.11
N ASN A 14 40.26 -9.56 -16.29
CA ASN A 14 41.48 -8.78 -16.57
C ASN A 14 41.52 -8.09 -17.95
N GLY A 15 40.36 -7.64 -18.46
CA GLY A 15 40.24 -6.94 -19.73
C GLY A 15 39.99 -7.84 -20.94
N GLU A 16 40.27 -9.14 -20.83
CA GLU A 16 39.99 -10.12 -21.88
C GLU A 16 38.63 -10.79 -21.69
N THR A 17 37.97 -11.11 -22.81
CA THR A 17 36.69 -11.81 -22.81
C THR A 17 36.95 -13.31 -22.86
N ILE A 18 36.66 -14.01 -21.77
CA ILE A 18 36.97 -15.43 -21.58
C ILE A 18 35.66 -16.22 -21.46
N GLY A 19 35.62 -17.33 -22.19
CA GLY A 19 34.57 -18.34 -22.10
C GLY A 19 33.24 -17.91 -22.70
N SER A 20 32.40 -18.92 -22.95
CA SER A 20 31.03 -18.76 -23.43
C SER A 20 30.16 -19.77 -22.69
N ILE A 21 29.20 -19.30 -21.91
CA ILE A 21 28.26 -20.13 -21.17
C ILE A 21 26.85 -19.85 -21.68
N THR A 22 26.23 -20.87 -22.26
CA THR A 22 24.80 -20.85 -22.55
C THR A 22 24.06 -21.39 -21.32
N PRO A 23 23.33 -20.55 -20.57
CA PRO A 23 22.56 -20.97 -19.42
C PRO A 23 21.42 -21.89 -19.88
N SER A 24 21.33 -23.08 -19.28
CA SER A 24 20.19 -23.97 -19.52
C SER A 24 18.94 -23.58 -18.71
N ARG A 25 19.12 -22.76 -17.66
CA ARG A 25 18.06 -22.34 -16.73
C ARG A 25 18.30 -20.92 -16.21
N ARG A 26 17.20 -20.28 -15.80
CA ARG A 26 17.10 -18.91 -15.26
C ARG A 26 17.21 -17.81 -16.30
N LEU A 27 16.43 -16.76 -16.07
CA LEU A 27 16.44 -15.54 -16.87
C LEU A 27 17.56 -14.60 -16.39
N ARG A 28 18.08 -13.78 -17.29
CA ARG A 28 19.11 -12.78 -16.96
C ARG A 28 18.55 -11.76 -15.98
N GLN A 29 19.29 -11.53 -14.89
CA GLN A 29 18.99 -10.45 -13.96
C GLN A 29 19.31 -9.10 -14.63
N ALA A 30 18.42 -8.11 -14.46
CA ALA A 30 18.46 -6.80 -15.13
C ALA A 30 18.19 -6.79 -16.65
N ASP A 31 17.72 -7.91 -17.21
CA ASP A 31 17.11 -7.89 -18.54
C ASP A 31 15.69 -7.27 -18.47
N PRO A 32 15.38 -6.28 -19.33
CA PRO A 32 14.06 -5.64 -19.37
C PRO A 32 12.87 -6.59 -19.57
N ILE A 33 13.07 -7.75 -20.21
CA ILE A 33 12.01 -8.72 -20.53
C ILE A 33 11.76 -9.70 -19.37
N SER A 34 12.79 -10.02 -18.58
CA SER A 34 12.72 -10.99 -17.48
C SER A 34 11.56 -10.76 -16.50
N PRO A 35 11.24 -9.51 -16.07
CA PRO A 35 10.09 -9.26 -15.20
C PRO A 35 8.74 -9.65 -15.82
N TYR A 36 8.56 -9.45 -17.12
CA TYR A 36 7.31 -9.78 -17.82
C TYR A 36 7.14 -11.29 -17.98
N LEU A 37 8.23 -12.00 -18.32
CA LEU A 37 8.22 -13.45 -18.37
C LEU A 37 7.89 -14.03 -16.99
N PHE A 38 8.48 -13.48 -15.92
CA PHE A 38 8.14 -13.88 -14.56
C PHE A 38 6.65 -13.69 -14.25
N LEU A 39 6.04 -12.57 -14.67
CA LEU A 39 4.61 -12.34 -14.51
C LEU A 39 3.77 -13.41 -15.20
N ILE A 40 4.13 -13.81 -16.43
CA ILE A 40 3.45 -14.87 -17.18
C ILE A 40 3.54 -16.21 -16.42
N TYR A 41 4.72 -16.58 -15.92
CA TYR A 41 4.88 -17.79 -15.11
C TYR A 41 4.02 -17.73 -13.83
N THR A 42 4.02 -16.61 -13.12
CA THR A 42 3.19 -16.46 -11.92
C THR A 42 1.70 -16.47 -12.21
N GLU A 43 1.25 -16.06 -13.41
CA GLU A 43 -0.17 -16.17 -13.78
C GLU A 43 -0.61 -17.62 -13.94
N GLY A 44 0.30 -18.53 -14.30
CA GLY A 44 0.05 -19.98 -14.28
C GLY A 44 -0.28 -20.48 -12.86
N LEU A 45 0.51 -20.09 -11.85
CA LEU A 45 0.23 -20.41 -10.45
C LEU A 45 -1.08 -19.77 -9.95
N SER A 46 -1.28 -18.50 -10.27
CA SER A 46 -2.52 -17.76 -9.98
C SER A 46 -3.75 -18.46 -10.57
N SER A 47 -3.64 -18.98 -11.79
CA SER A 47 -4.70 -19.72 -12.48
C SER A 47 -5.00 -21.07 -11.82
N LEU A 48 -3.98 -21.84 -11.44
CA LEU A 48 -4.16 -23.09 -10.69
C LEU A 48 -4.89 -22.85 -9.35
N ILE A 49 -4.51 -21.80 -8.62
CA ILE A 49 -5.16 -21.43 -7.37
C ILE A 49 -6.62 -21.01 -7.62
N ARG A 50 -6.91 -20.20 -8.64
CA ARG A 50 -8.27 -19.79 -8.98
C ARG A 50 -9.14 -20.99 -9.38
N GLY A 51 -8.60 -21.94 -10.15
CA GLY A 51 -9.28 -23.19 -10.51
C GLY A 51 -9.64 -24.03 -9.27
N ALA A 52 -8.70 -24.19 -8.34
CA ALA A 52 -8.94 -24.90 -7.10
C ALA A 52 -10.01 -24.23 -6.21
N ILE A 53 -10.14 -22.90 -6.26
CA ILE A 53 -11.20 -22.17 -5.54
C ILE A 53 -12.55 -22.31 -6.24
N ALA A 54 -12.57 -22.29 -7.57
CA ALA A 54 -13.79 -22.43 -8.35
C ALA A 54 -14.48 -23.79 -8.12
N ILE A 55 -13.67 -24.84 -7.96
CA ILE A 55 -14.14 -26.21 -7.64
C ILE A 55 -14.34 -26.40 -6.12
N ALA A 56 -14.17 -25.34 -5.32
CA ALA A 56 -14.28 -25.33 -3.86
C ALA A 56 -13.29 -26.25 -3.11
N ASN A 57 -12.19 -26.65 -3.76
CA ASN A 57 -11.09 -27.40 -3.11
C ASN A 57 -10.32 -26.51 -2.12
N ILE A 58 -10.17 -25.22 -2.44
CA ILE A 58 -9.54 -24.24 -1.54
C ILE A 58 -10.54 -23.16 -1.16
N LEU A 59 -10.65 -22.90 0.14
CA LEU A 59 -11.39 -21.77 0.68
C LEU A 59 -10.43 -20.61 0.96
N GLY A 60 -10.53 -19.54 0.17
CA GLY A 60 -9.74 -18.33 0.41
C GLY A 60 -10.27 -17.48 1.58
N PHE A 61 -9.67 -16.31 1.77
CA PHE A 61 -10.03 -15.36 2.82
C PHE A 61 -11.17 -14.43 2.38
N LYS A 62 -12.11 -14.16 3.29
CA LYS A 62 -13.15 -13.13 3.14
C LYS A 62 -13.12 -12.19 4.33
N CYS A 63 -12.99 -10.89 4.08
CA CYS A 63 -13.05 -9.87 5.13
C CYS A 63 -14.46 -9.73 5.72
N SER A 64 -15.50 -9.87 4.87
CA SER A 64 -16.90 -9.77 5.26
C SER A 64 -17.75 -10.72 4.41
N ARG A 65 -19.00 -10.98 4.82
CA ARG A 65 -19.91 -11.91 4.09
C ARG A 65 -20.10 -11.53 2.61
N ARG A 66 -20.07 -10.23 2.30
CA ARG A 66 -20.26 -9.67 0.94
C ARG A 66 -18.96 -9.49 0.17
N CYS A 67 -17.81 -9.64 0.83
CA CYS A 67 -16.50 -9.44 0.23
C CYS A 67 -16.16 -10.56 -0.77
N SER A 68 -15.52 -10.19 -1.88
CA SER A 68 -14.88 -11.16 -2.78
C SER A 68 -13.82 -11.97 -2.04
N ILE A 69 -13.64 -13.23 -2.43
CA ILE A 69 -12.59 -14.10 -1.91
C ILE A 69 -11.24 -13.54 -2.34
N ILE A 70 -10.33 -13.38 -1.37
CA ILE A 70 -8.92 -13.09 -1.59
C ILE A 70 -8.17 -14.39 -1.33
N SER A 71 -7.48 -14.90 -2.35
CA SER A 71 -6.74 -16.15 -2.24
C SER A 71 -5.24 -15.97 -2.29
N HIS A 72 -4.73 -15.02 -3.07
CA HIS A 72 -3.31 -14.74 -3.14
C HIS A 72 -3.03 -13.27 -3.44
N LEU A 73 -1.86 -12.81 -3.01
CA LEU A 73 -1.25 -11.54 -3.40
C LEU A 73 0.20 -11.85 -3.78
N PHE A 74 0.52 -11.72 -5.05
CA PHE A 74 1.87 -11.96 -5.57
C PHE A 74 2.55 -10.65 -5.90
N PHE A 75 3.79 -10.50 -5.46
CA PHE A 75 4.67 -9.41 -5.84
C PHE A 75 6.09 -9.93 -6.04
N ILE A 76 6.49 -10.15 -7.30
CA ILE A 76 7.79 -10.71 -7.64
C ILE A 76 8.04 -11.99 -6.79
N ASP A 77 9.07 -12.00 -5.95
CA ASP A 77 9.44 -13.13 -5.10
C ASP A 77 8.65 -13.21 -3.79
N ASP A 78 7.94 -12.14 -3.42
CA ASP A 78 7.12 -12.05 -2.20
C ASP A 78 5.68 -12.46 -2.51
N SER A 79 5.29 -13.66 -2.06
CA SER A 79 3.97 -14.23 -2.32
C SER A 79 3.21 -14.52 -1.03
N LEU A 80 2.00 -13.97 -0.91
CA LEU A 80 1.06 -14.30 0.16
C LEU A 80 -0.05 -15.18 -0.38
N LEU A 81 -0.30 -16.29 0.31
CA LEU A 81 -1.41 -17.19 0.04
C LEU A 81 -2.36 -17.21 1.24
N PHE A 82 -3.64 -17.02 0.97
CA PHE A 82 -4.71 -17.00 1.96
C PHE A 82 -5.60 -18.22 1.77
N THR A 83 -5.65 -19.05 2.81
CA THR A 83 -6.50 -20.24 2.84
C THR A 83 -7.05 -20.48 4.24
N ARG A 84 -8.14 -21.24 4.34
CA ARG A 84 -8.66 -21.70 5.62
C ARG A 84 -7.69 -22.67 6.28
N ALA A 85 -7.50 -22.52 7.60
CA ALA A 85 -6.60 -23.34 8.39
C ALA A 85 -7.21 -24.73 8.72
N ASN A 86 -7.15 -25.64 7.76
CA ASN A 86 -7.53 -27.05 7.90
C ASN A 86 -6.54 -27.93 7.11
N ASP A 87 -6.53 -29.23 7.43
CA ASP A 87 -5.57 -30.17 6.87
C ASP A 87 -5.77 -30.34 5.36
N ARG A 88 -7.04 -30.40 4.93
CA ARG A 88 -7.43 -30.61 3.52
C ARG A 88 -6.90 -29.49 2.62
N ASN A 89 -7.13 -28.22 2.98
CA ASN A 89 -6.63 -27.11 2.18
C ASN A 89 -5.10 -27.03 2.20
N CYS A 90 -4.43 -27.42 3.30
CA CYS A 90 -2.97 -27.50 3.31
C CYS A 90 -2.45 -28.52 2.29
N LEU A 91 -3.04 -29.71 2.24
CA LEU A 91 -2.71 -30.73 1.25
C LEU A 91 -2.99 -30.26 -0.18
N ASP A 92 -4.13 -29.59 -0.41
CA ASP A 92 -4.46 -29.07 -1.73
C ASP A 92 -3.51 -27.95 -2.18
N VAL A 93 -3.06 -27.09 -1.25
CA VAL A 93 -2.00 -26.11 -1.53
C VAL A 93 -0.70 -26.79 -1.92
N LEU A 94 -0.27 -27.82 -1.19
CA LEU A 94 0.94 -28.58 -1.54
C LEU A 94 0.84 -29.22 -2.92
N ARG A 95 -0.31 -29.79 -3.27
CA ARG A 95 -0.56 -30.37 -4.60
C ARG A 95 -0.47 -29.32 -5.71
N ILE A 96 -1.01 -28.12 -5.48
CA ILE A 96 -0.91 -27.01 -6.46
C ILE A 96 0.55 -26.58 -6.63
N LEU A 97 1.27 -26.41 -5.52
CA LEU A 97 2.69 -26.04 -5.55
C LEU A 97 3.54 -27.11 -6.24
N GLU A 98 3.26 -28.38 -6.00
CA GLU A 98 3.94 -29.49 -6.67
C GLU A 98 3.62 -29.54 -8.17
N THR A 99 2.35 -29.38 -8.54
CA THR A 99 1.92 -29.32 -9.94
C THR A 99 2.60 -28.16 -10.67
N TYR A 100 2.63 -26.99 -10.04
CA TYR A 100 3.32 -25.81 -10.57
C TYR A 100 4.84 -26.01 -10.67
N SER A 101 5.46 -26.62 -9.65
CA SER A 101 6.89 -26.96 -9.62
C SER A 101 7.26 -27.90 -10.77
N ARG A 102 6.47 -28.96 -10.98
CA ARG A 102 6.66 -29.91 -12.09
C ARG A 102 6.49 -29.24 -13.46
N ALA A 103 5.49 -28.38 -13.61
CA ALA A 103 5.22 -27.71 -14.87
C ALA A 103 6.23 -26.60 -15.21
N SER A 104 6.72 -25.87 -14.20
CA SER A 104 7.62 -24.71 -14.40
C SER A 104 9.09 -25.02 -14.18
N SER A 105 9.42 -26.23 -13.71
CA SER A 105 10.76 -26.62 -13.23
C SER A 105 11.32 -25.72 -12.11
N HIS A 106 10.46 -24.96 -11.43
CA HIS A 106 10.84 -24.17 -10.26
C HIS A 106 10.76 -25.00 -8.98
N VAL A 107 11.87 -25.08 -8.26
CA VAL A 107 11.90 -25.71 -6.94
C VAL A 107 11.39 -24.73 -5.89
N VAL A 108 10.31 -25.10 -5.21
CA VAL A 108 9.77 -24.36 -4.07
C VAL A 108 10.73 -24.47 -2.90
N ASN A 109 11.25 -23.33 -2.42
CA ASN A 109 12.12 -23.30 -1.25
C ASN A 109 11.30 -23.18 0.03
N TYR A 110 10.89 -24.32 0.60
CA TYR A 110 10.06 -24.39 1.81
C TYR A 110 10.67 -23.70 3.04
N ASN A 111 12.00 -23.56 3.11
CA ASN A 111 12.66 -22.86 4.23
C ASN A 111 12.34 -21.36 4.28
N LYS A 112 11.95 -20.77 3.14
CA LYS A 112 11.50 -19.37 3.07
C LYS A 112 10.01 -19.21 3.35
N TYR A 113 9.23 -20.31 3.33
CA TYR A 113 7.80 -20.24 3.57
C TYR A 113 7.53 -20.12 5.05
N VAL A 114 6.62 -19.20 5.36
CA VAL A 114 6.18 -18.93 6.71
C VAL A 114 4.67 -19.01 6.74
N MET A 115 4.12 -19.73 7.72
CA MET A 115 2.69 -19.76 7.98
C MET A 115 2.33 -18.92 9.19
N CYS A 116 1.32 -18.08 9.02
CA CYS A 116 0.77 -17.26 10.08
C CYS A 116 -0.72 -17.53 10.23
N PHE A 117 -1.17 -17.56 11.48
CA PHE A 117 -2.52 -17.94 11.84
C PHE A 117 -3.16 -16.86 12.71
N SER A 118 -4.48 -16.87 12.79
CA SER A 118 -5.21 -15.98 13.69
C SER A 118 -4.85 -16.28 15.15
N ALA A 119 -4.80 -15.24 16.00
CA ALA A 119 -4.52 -15.36 17.43
C ALA A 119 -5.44 -16.34 18.19
N SER A 120 -6.62 -16.62 17.66
CA SER A 120 -7.60 -17.54 18.25
C SER A 120 -7.34 -19.02 17.98
N MET A 121 -6.24 -19.39 17.30
CA MET A 121 -5.99 -20.76 16.90
C MET A 121 -5.26 -21.57 17.98
N PRO A 122 -5.74 -22.78 18.35
CA PRO A 122 -5.06 -23.62 19.33
C PRO A 122 -3.69 -24.11 18.84
N ALA A 123 -2.68 -24.10 19.74
CA ALA A 123 -1.30 -24.48 19.43
C ALA A 123 -1.17 -25.92 18.86
N ARG A 124 -2.00 -26.86 19.34
CA ARG A 124 -2.01 -28.25 18.84
C ARG A 124 -2.41 -28.33 17.37
N LYS A 125 -3.43 -27.58 16.96
CA LYS A 125 -3.90 -27.55 15.57
C LYS A 125 -2.87 -26.87 14.66
N TRP A 126 -2.21 -25.84 15.17
CA TRP A 126 -1.12 -25.17 14.49
C TRP A 126 0.04 -26.14 14.18
N GLY A 127 0.54 -26.86 15.20
CA GLY A 127 1.68 -27.78 15.03
C GLY A 127 1.42 -28.88 14.01
N ARG A 128 0.18 -29.38 13.96
CA ARG A 128 -0.27 -30.33 12.93
C ARG A 128 -0.17 -29.76 11.53
N LEU A 129 -0.69 -28.55 11.29
CA LEU A 129 -0.67 -27.93 9.96
C LEU A 129 0.74 -27.55 9.53
N ALA A 130 1.57 -27.07 10.46
CA ALA A 130 2.96 -26.75 10.20
C ALA A 130 3.77 -28.00 9.81
N SER A 131 3.50 -29.13 10.48
CA SER A 131 4.10 -30.43 10.15
C SER A 131 3.68 -30.91 8.76
N ILE A 132 2.40 -30.77 8.38
CA ILE A 132 1.92 -31.12 7.04
C ILE A 132 2.64 -30.31 5.96
N MET A 133 2.79 -29.00 6.18
CA MET A 133 3.39 -28.08 5.21
C MET A 133 4.92 -28.06 5.24
N GLY A 134 5.56 -28.63 6.26
CA GLY A 134 7.01 -28.63 6.44
C GLY A 134 7.61 -27.24 6.73
N VAL A 135 6.90 -26.37 7.46
CA VAL A 135 7.28 -24.97 7.69
C VAL A 135 7.49 -24.62 9.15
N ASN A 136 8.35 -23.63 9.39
CA ASN A 136 8.68 -23.16 10.74
C ASN A 136 7.59 -22.29 11.36
N ARG A 137 7.54 -22.28 12.71
CA ARG A 137 6.66 -21.39 13.47
C ARG A 137 7.09 -19.94 13.31
N VAL A 138 6.15 -19.11 12.89
CA VAL A 138 6.26 -17.67 13.06
C VAL A 138 4.92 -17.16 13.59
N GLU A 139 4.97 -16.48 14.74
CA GLU A 139 3.77 -15.95 15.38
C GLU A 139 3.05 -14.91 14.50
N CYS A 140 3.80 -14.21 13.67
CA CYS A 140 3.29 -13.16 12.82
C CYS A 140 4.24 -12.91 11.65
N HIS A 141 3.72 -12.84 10.41
CA HIS A 141 4.54 -12.47 9.26
C HIS A 141 4.87 -11.00 9.41
N VAL A 142 6.07 -10.72 9.92
CA VAL A 142 6.39 -9.42 10.51
C VAL A 142 6.34 -8.32 9.45
N LYS A 143 6.70 -8.59 8.19
CA LYS A 143 6.75 -7.60 7.11
C LYS A 143 6.36 -8.17 5.76
N TYR A 144 5.55 -7.45 4.99
CA TYR A 144 5.34 -7.67 3.56
C TYR A 144 5.59 -6.34 2.85
N MET A 145 6.41 -6.34 1.80
CA MET A 145 6.80 -5.10 1.10
C MET A 145 7.39 -4.03 2.04
N GLY A 146 8.12 -4.48 3.05
CA GLY A 146 8.76 -3.59 4.03
C GLY A 146 7.79 -2.91 5.02
N LEU A 147 6.51 -3.28 5.08
CA LEU A 147 5.53 -2.81 6.06
C LEU A 147 5.01 -3.94 6.92
N PRO A 148 4.66 -3.67 8.19
CA PRO A 148 4.10 -4.70 9.03
C PRO A 148 2.69 -5.11 8.57
N CYS A 149 2.50 -6.41 8.41
CA CYS A 149 1.23 -7.00 7.96
C CYS A 149 0.10 -6.82 9.00
N PHE A 150 0.47 -6.63 10.26
CA PHE A 150 -0.48 -6.50 11.36
C PHE A 150 -0.20 -5.23 12.15
N SER A 151 -1.26 -4.45 12.37
CA SER A 151 -1.22 -3.27 13.23
C SER A 151 -1.17 -3.75 14.68
N CYS A 152 0.02 -3.91 15.23
CA CYS A 152 0.20 -4.08 16.68
C CYS A 152 -0.47 -2.91 17.43
N ARG A 153 -0.94 -3.18 18.65
CA ARG A 153 -1.49 -2.16 19.56
C ARG A 153 -0.50 -0.99 19.77
N ASN A 154 0.80 -1.26 19.63
CA ASN A 154 1.86 -0.26 19.70
C ASN A 154 2.24 0.26 18.31
N LYS A 155 1.87 1.53 18.03
CA LYS A 155 2.21 2.22 16.78
C LYS A 155 3.70 2.53 16.64
N ARG A 156 4.46 2.64 17.75
CA ARG A 156 5.90 2.95 17.67
C ARG A 156 6.68 1.81 17.03
N THR A 157 6.41 0.57 17.44
CA THR A 157 7.10 -0.63 16.94
C THR A 157 6.88 -0.88 15.44
N ILE A 158 5.78 -0.36 14.87
CA ILE A 158 5.49 -0.44 13.44
C ILE A 158 6.42 0.49 12.63
N PHE A 159 6.87 1.58 13.24
CA PHE A 159 7.59 2.65 12.56
C PHE A 159 9.04 2.84 13.01
N THR A 160 9.49 2.13 14.04
CA THR A 160 10.92 2.07 14.43
C THR A 160 11.79 1.64 13.24
N ASP A 161 11.31 0.70 12.43
CA ASP A 161 12.00 0.27 11.21
C ASP A 161 12.22 1.38 10.17
N ILE A 162 11.37 2.42 10.17
CA ILE A 162 11.55 3.56 9.26
C ILE A 162 12.71 4.40 9.77
N VAL A 163 12.75 4.66 11.08
CA VAL A 163 13.85 5.37 11.74
C VAL A 163 15.16 4.62 11.52
N ASP A 164 15.19 3.31 11.76
CA ASP A 164 16.39 2.48 11.60
C ASP A 164 16.91 2.45 10.15
N ARG A 165 16.02 2.51 9.15
CA ARG A 165 16.44 2.57 7.73
C ARG A 165 16.97 3.91 7.30
N ILE A 166 16.56 4.98 8.00
CA ILE A 166 17.10 6.32 7.82
C ILE A 166 18.45 6.39 8.53
N TRP A 167 18.52 5.84 9.75
CA TRP A 167 19.74 5.67 10.53
C TRP A 167 20.78 4.82 9.77
N GLY A 168 22.06 5.20 9.83
CA GLY A 168 23.14 4.48 9.14
C GLY A 168 23.35 4.80 7.65
N LYS A 169 22.42 5.49 6.97
CA LYS A 169 22.66 6.03 5.60
C LYS A 169 23.24 7.45 5.62
N ALA A 170 23.95 7.79 6.70
CA ALA A 170 24.54 9.09 6.96
C ALA A 170 25.63 9.41 5.94
N GLY A 171 25.34 10.37 5.07
CA GLY A 171 26.33 11.03 4.23
C GLY A 171 25.90 12.49 4.06
N GLY A 172 26.86 13.40 4.20
CA GLY A 172 26.61 14.83 4.13
C GLY A 172 26.26 15.28 2.71
N LYS A 173 24.98 15.57 2.41
CA LYS A 173 24.50 16.36 1.24
C LYS A 173 22.96 16.44 1.16
N GLU A 174 22.44 17.55 0.61
CA GLU A 174 21.01 17.78 0.28
C GLU A 174 20.35 16.58 -0.44
N ILE A 175 21.12 15.92 -1.30
CA ILE A 175 20.70 14.73 -2.06
C ILE A 175 20.26 13.60 -1.14
N ILE A 176 20.92 13.39 0.00
CA ILE A 176 20.62 12.32 0.94
C ILE A 176 19.34 12.63 1.72
N ILE A 177 19.08 13.89 2.07
CA ILE A 177 17.80 14.28 2.70
C ILE A 177 16.62 13.98 1.76
N LYS A 178 16.73 14.32 0.47
CA LYS A 178 15.69 14.03 -0.52
C LYS A 178 15.58 12.53 -0.81
N ALA A 179 16.71 11.84 -0.96
CA ALA A 179 16.78 10.44 -1.37
C ALA A 179 16.52 9.44 -0.24
N VAL A 180 16.70 9.83 1.03
CA VAL A 180 16.57 8.95 2.21
C VAL A 180 15.43 9.44 3.09
N VAL A 181 15.58 10.63 3.70
CA VAL A 181 14.64 11.15 4.72
C VAL A 181 13.23 11.36 4.15
N GLN A 182 13.09 11.86 2.92
CA GLN A 182 11.77 12.07 2.31
C GLN A 182 11.23 10.83 1.58
N SER A 183 12.10 10.02 0.97
CA SER A 183 11.67 8.91 0.12
C SER A 183 11.25 7.67 0.92
N ILE A 184 12.04 7.27 1.92
CA ILE A 184 11.83 6.05 2.72
C ILE A 184 10.47 6.04 3.40
N PRO A 185 10.04 7.10 4.11
CA PRO A 185 8.74 7.10 4.76
C PRO A 185 7.57 7.26 3.76
N THR A 186 7.80 7.59 2.48
CA THR A 186 6.72 7.88 1.52
C THR A 186 5.72 6.73 1.41
N TYR A 187 6.20 5.48 1.36
CA TYR A 187 5.31 4.33 1.26
C TYR A 187 4.43 4.18 2.51
N SER A 188 5.02 4.25 3.70
CA SER A 188 4.32 4.19 4.99
C SER A 188 3.35 5.37 5.18
N MET A 189 3.78 6.59 4.84
CA MET A 189 2.96 7.80 4.88
C MET A 189 1.77 7.73 3.92
N SER A 190 1.84 6.91 2.87
CA SER A 190 0.72 6.73 1.97
C SER A 190 -0.40 5.85 2.56
N LEU A 191 -0.10 5.06 3.60
CA LEU A 191 -1.05 4.12 4.21
C LEU A 191 -1.42 4.49 5.65
N PHE A 192 -0.53 5.19 6.35
CA PHE A 192 -0.69 5.50 7.78
C PHE A 192 -0.49 6.99 8.06
N LYS A 193 -1.28 7.52 9.01
CA LYS A 193 -1.01 8.78 9.67
C LYS A 193 0.12 8.50 10.66
N LEU A 194 1.31 9.03 10.38
CA LEU A 194 2.44 8.88 11.28
C LEU A 194 2.19 9.69 12.57
N PRO A 195 2.62 9.19 13.74
CA PRO A 195 2.63 10.00 14.96
C PRO A 195 3.49 11.24 14.78
N GLU A 196 3.07 12.38 15.34
CA GLU A 196 3.77 13.66 15.17
C GLU A 196 5.19 13.59 15.75
N ASN A 197 5.35 13.01 16.94
CA ASN A 197 6.66 12.77 17.56
C ASN A 197 7.62 11.95 16.67
N LEU A 198 7.11 11.03 15.85
CA LEU A 198 7.94 10.25 14.92
C LEU A 198 8.39 11.12 13.75
N ILE A 199 7.52 12.00 13.25
CA ILE A 199 7.89 12.97 12.21
C ILE A 199 8.96 13.92 12.76
N ASP A 200 8.80 14.40 14.00
CA ASP A 200 9.81 15.24 14.67
C ASP A 200 11.13 14.50 14.85
N GLU A 201 11.11 13.22 15.23
CA GLU A 201 12.30 12.38 15.32
C GLU A 201 13.00 12.25 13.96
N ILE A 202 12.24 11.98 12.89
CA ILE A 202 12.76 11.92 11.51
C ILE A 202 13.40 13.24 11.09
N ILE A 203 12.73 14.37 11.37
CA ILE A 203 13.24 15.73 11.10
C ILE A 203 14.49 15.99 11.95
N GLY A 204 14.54 15.49 13.18
CA GLY A 204 15.66 15.61 14.10
C GLY A 204 16.98 15.00 13.60
N PHE A 205 16.95 14.07 12.65
CA PHE A 205 18.16 13.54 12.03
C PHE A 205 18.74 14.46 10.95
N VAL A 206 17.96 15.38 10.38
CA VAL A 206 18.38 16.26 9.27
C VAL A 206 19.68 17.03 9.56
N PRO A 207 19.91 17.61 10.75
CA PRO A 207 21.17 18.28 11.08
C PRO A 207 22.39 17.35 11.06
N VAL A 208 22.23 16.06 11.37
CA VAL A 208 23.29 15.05 11.33
C VAL A 208 23.70 14.76 9.88
N PHE A 209 22.73 14.74 8.95
CA PHE A 209 22.98 14.59 7.51
C PHE A 209 23.54 15.86 6.83
N GLY A 210 23.61 16.99 7.55
CA GLY A 210 24.09 18.28 7.03
C GLY A 210 25.59 18.54 7.22
N GLY A 211 26.35 17.56 7.74
CA GLY A 211 27.80 17.68 7.95
C GLY A 211 28.22 18.20 9.33
N GLY A 212 27.39 18.03 10.36
CA GLY A 212 27.81 18.28 11.74
C GLY A 212 28.66 17.12 12.28
N ASP A 213 29.91 17.38 12.59
CA ASP A 213 30.80 16.47 13.33
C ASP A 213 30.20 16.13 14.71
N GLU A 214 30.34 14.89 15.20
CA GLU A 214 29.82 14.47 16.53
C GLU A 214 30.31 15.38 17.68
N LYS A 215 31.47 16.04 17.49
CA LYS A 215 32.13 16.89 18.48
C LYS A 215 31.90 18.41 18.31
N ARG A 216 31.30 18.88 17.21
CA ARG A 216 31.05 20.32 16.99
C ARG A 216 29.56 20.61 17.02
N ARG A 217 29.20 21.72 17.68
CA ARG A 217 27.82 22.20 17.87
C ARG A 217 26.97 21.94 16.62
N LYS A 218 25.92 21.10 16.80
CA LYS A 218 24.89 20.85 15.80
C LYS A 218 24.42 22.19 15.24
N MET A 219 24.78 22.47 14.00
CA MET A 219 24.30 23.66 13.31
C MET A 219 22.79 23.48 13.20
N TYR A 220 22.03 24.24 14.00
CA TYR A 220 20.58 24.30 13.91
C TYR A 220 20.28 24.97 12.57
N TRP A 221 20.30 24.18 11.50
CA TRP A 221 19.81 24.61 10.21
C TRP A 221 18.40 25.11 10.44
N SER A 222 18.23 26.42 10.31
CA SER A 222 16.98 27.16 10.13
C SER A 222 15.74 26.31 10.29
N ALA A 223 14.90 26.59 11.31
CA ALA A 223 13.64 25.89 11.60
C ALA A 223 13.07 25.19 10.36
N TRP A 224 13.06 23.85 10.33
CA TRP A 224 12.81 22.97 9.17
C TRP A 224 11.83 23.50 8.11
N LEU A 225 10.76 24.18 8.54
CA LEU A 225 9.80 24.90 7.70
C LEU A 225 10.45 25.89 6.71
N ARG A 226 11.52 26.59 7.10
CA ARG A 226 12.28 27.50 6.22
C ARG A 226 12.99 26.72 5.10
N LEU A 227 13.51 25.54 5.39
CA LEU A 227 14.11 24.66 4.38
C LEU A 227 13.05 24.06 3.44
N CYS A 228 11.81 23.93 3.92
CA CYS A 228 10.68 23.46 3.13
C CYS A 228 10.15 24.51 2.14
N LYS A 229 10.47 25.79 2.33
CA LYS A 229 10.12 26.84 1.37
C LYS A 229 10.76 26.57 0.00
N THR A 230 10.18 27.15 -1.04
CA THR A 230 10.73 27.05 -2.39
C THR A 230 12.10 27.72 -2.48
N LYS A 231 12.90 27.36 -3.50
CA LYS A 231 14.20 28.03 -3.73
C LYS A 231 14.05 29.53 -3.99
N VAL A 232 12.94 29.94 -4.60
CA VAL A 232 12.60 31.35 -4.86
C VAL A 232 12.38 32.10 -3.55
N GLU A 233 11.78 31.46 -2.55
CA GLU A 233 11.52 32.03 -1.22
C GLU A 233 12.71 31.84 -0.24
N GLY A 234 13.89 31.46 -0.73
CA GLY A 234 15.10 31.27 0.06
C GLY A 234 15.18 29.94 0.83
N GLY A 235 14.36 28.94 0.47
CA GLY A 235 14.41 27.58 1.02
C GLY A 235 15.14 26.58 0.11
N LEU A 236 15.09 25.28 0.47
CA LEU A 236 15.71 24.18 -0.30
C LEU A 236 14.68 23.31 -1.05
N GLY A 237 13.39 23.67 -0.97
CA GLY A 237 12.29 22.92 -1.58
C GLY A 237 12.10 21.55 -0.95
N PHE A 238 12.42 21.39 0.34
CA PHE A 238 12.10 20.16 1.06
C PHE A 238 10.59 20.03 1.29
N LYS A 239 10.14 18.79 1.44
CA LYS A 239 8.73 18.52 1.74
C LYS A 239 8.53 18.61 3.24
N ASP A 240 7.59 19.43 3.66
CA ASP A 240 7.04 19.33 5.01
C ASP A 240 6.37 17.96 5.16
N LEU A 241 6.95 17.09 5.99
CA LEU A 241 6.50 15.73 6.19
C LEU A 241 5.07 15.66 6.78
N TYR A 242 4.66 16.65 7.57
CA TYR A 242 3.30 16.74 8.11
C TYR A 242 2.27 16.93 6.99
N VAL A 243 2.51 17.94 6.15
CA VAL A 243 1.66 18.25 5.00
C VAL A 243 1.73 17.12 3.97
N PHE A 244 2.91 16.56 3.75
CA PHE A 244 3.13 15.49 2.79
C PHE A 244 2.43 14.18 3.19
N ASN A 245 2.48 13.77 4.46
CA ASN A 245 1.72 12.61 4.94
C ASN A 245 0.21 12.80 4.74
N ARG A 246 -0.31 14.00 5.04
CA ARG A 246 -1.71 14.36 4.79
C ARG A 246 -2.06 14.29 3.31
N ALA A 247 -1.22 14.85 2.45
CA ALA A 247 -1.42 14.86 1.01
C ALA A 247 -1.45 13.43 0.43
N LEU A 248 -0.55 12.55 0.88
CA LEU A 248 -0.50 11.15 0.42
C LEU A 248 -1.74 10.36 0.84
N LEU A 249 -2.21 10.49 2.08
CA LEU A 249 -3.44 9.84 2.53
C LEU A 249 -4.67 10.37 1.80
N THR A 250 -4.72 11.68 1.55
CA THR A 250 -5.76 12.32 0.74
C THR A 250 -5.73 11.79 -0.70
N LYS A 251 -4.56 11.61 -1.29
CA LYS A 251 -4.39 10.99 -2.61
C LYS A 251 -4.92 9.56 -2.66
N GLN A 252 -4.73 8.75 -1.62
CA GLN A 252 -5.33 7.41 -1.56
C GLN A 252 -6.85 7.46 -1.45
N CYS A 253 -7.38 8.37 -0.62
CA CYS A 253 -8.82 8.58 -0.52
C CYS A 253 -9.43 8.96 -1.88
N TRP A 254 -8.75 9.83 -2.64
CA TRP A 254 -9.15 10.20 -3.99
C TRP A 254 -9.13 9.03 -4.96
N ARG A 255 -8.12 8.16 -4.88
CA ARG A 255 -8.06 6.91 -5.68
C ARG A 255 -9.23 5.99 -5.38
N ILE A 256 -9.67 5.88 -4.13
CA ILE A 256 -10.84 5.08 -3.75
C ILE A 256 -12.11 5.64 -4.41
N ILE A 257 -12.26 6.97 -4.43
CA ILE A 257 -13.40 7.64 -5.05
C ILE A 257 -13.38 7.46 -6.58
N LYS A 258 -12.22 7.64 -7.23
CA LYS A 258 -12.10 7.58 -8.69
C LYS A 258 -12.14 6.17 -9.26
N ASN A 259 -11.60 5.17 -8.55
CA ASN A 259 -11.45 3.81 -9.04
C ASN A 259 -12.22 2.79 -8.16
N PRO A 260 -13.56 2.90 -8.06
CA PRO A 260 -14.36 2.08 -7.14
C PRO A 260 -14.32 0.58 -7.47
N LYS A 261 -14.01 0.21 -8.72
CA LYS A 261 -13.89 -1.18 -9.19
C LYS A 261 -12.56 -1.85 -8.83
N SER A 262 -11.55 -1.06 -8.42
CA SER A 262 -10.26 -1.62 -8.03
C SER A 262 -10.40 -2.62 -6.87
N LEU A 263 -9.55 -3.64 -6.81
CA LEU A 263 -9.61 -4.67 -5.77
C LEU A 263 -9.55 -4.03 -4.37
N ALA A 264 -8.63 -3.09 -4.16
CA ALA A 264 -8.49 -2.37 -2.90
C ALA A 264 -9.75 -1.58 -2.53
N SER A 265 -10.36 -0.85 -3.47
CA SER A 265 -11.59 -0.09 -3.21
C SER A 265 -12.78 -0.98 -2.89
N ARG A 266 -12.93 -2.12 -3.58
CA ARG A 266 -13.98 -3.10 -3.30
C ARG A 266 -13.82 -3.70 -1.90
N ILE A 267 -12.62 -4.16 -1.55
CA ILE A 267 -12.33 -4.69 -0.21
C ILE A 267 -12.62 -3.64 0.86
N LEU A 268 -12.13 -2.41 0.70
CA LEU A 268 -12.36 -1.34 1.67
C LEU A 268 -13.85 -1.01 1.82
N LYS A 269 -14.61 -0.98 0.71
CA LYS A 269 -16.06 -0.81 0.73
C LYS A 269 -16.73 -1.92 1.54
N ASP A 270 -16.43 -3.17 1.23
CA ASP A 270 -17.07 -4.33 1.85
C ASP A 270 -16.74 -4.48 3.34
N CYS A 271 -15.53 -4.07 3.76
CA CYS A 271 -15.13 -4.09 5.17
C CYS A 271 -15.70 -2.87 5.94
N TYR A 272 -15.60 -1.66 5.38
CA TYR A 272 -15.79 -0.42 6.15
C TYR A 272 -17.05 0.39 5.81
N PHE A 273 -17.56 0.35 4.58
CA PHE A 273 -18.70 1.16 4.14
C PHE A 273 -19.60 0.45 3.12
N SER A 274 -20.06 -0.75 3.47
CA SER A 274 -20.76 -1.67 2.54
C SER A 274 -22.02 -1.09 1.90
N ASN A 275 -22.80 -0.32 2.66
CA ASN A 275 -24.09 0.22 2.23
C ASN A 275 -24.02 1.67 1.74
N GLY A 276 -22.82 2.26 1.60
CA GLY A 276 -22.69 3.70 1.35
C GLY A 276 -21.59 4.07 0.37
N LYS A 277 -21.45 5.38 0.16
CA LYS A 277 -20.31 6.00 -0.53
C LYS A 277 -19.16 6.18 0.47
N PHE A 278 -17.92 6.20 -0.03
CA PHE A 278 -16.74 6.44 0.79
C PHE A 278 -16.81 7.75 1.61
N MET A 279 -17.42 8.81 1.06
CA MET A 279 -17.57 10.09 1.75
C MET A 279 -18.43 9.98 3.02
N ASN A 280 -19.42 9.09 3.03
CA ASN A 280 -20.30 8.86 4.17
C ASN A 280 -19.71 7.87 5.18
N ALA A 281 -18.53 7.30 4.89
CA ALA A 281 -17.92 6.30 5.75
C ALA A 281 -17.46 6.92 7.07
N THR A 282 -17.89 6.34 8.18
CA THR A 282 -17.54 6.78 9.53
C THR A 282 -16.59 5.81 10.21
N LYS A 283 -16.09 6.20 11.39
CA LYS A 283 -15.30 5.31 12.23
C LYS A 283 -16.23 4.26 12.84
N LYS A 284 -16.04 2.99 12.49
CA LYS A 284 -16.72 1.89 13.20
C LYS A 284 -16.06 1.70 14.57
N SER A 285 -16.88 1.55 15.62
CA SER A 285 -16.45 1.39 17.03
C SER A 285 -15.42 0.26 17.21
N SER A 286 -15.48 -0.79 16.37
CA SER A 286 -14.62 -1.97 16.41
C SER A 286 -13.38 -1.94 15.49
N SER A 287 -13.11 -0.84 14.78
CA SER A 287 -11.97 -0.80 13.84
C SER A 287 -10.65 -0.52 14.55
N PHE A 288 -10.05 -1.59 15.10
CA PHE A 288 -8.67 -1.66 15.60
C PHE A 288 -7.59 -1.44 14.53
N PHE A 289 -7.96 -1.10 13.30
CA PHE A 289 -7.04 -0.98 12.17
C PHE A 289 -6.56 0.47 11.98
N CYS A 290 -5.27 0.70 12.27
CA CYS A 290 -4.59 2.00 12.16
C CYS A 290 -4.72 2.63 10.74
N MET A 291 -4.67 1.80 9.70
CA MET A 291 -4.80 2.24 8.30
C MET A 291 -6.16 2.90 8.02
N TRP A 292 -7.27 2.31 8.45
CA TRP A 292 -8.60 2.89 8.17
C TRP A 292 -8.78 4.25 8.84
N ASN A 293 -8.34 4.38 10.10
CA ASN A 293 -8.35 5.66 10.81
C ASN A 293 -7.46 6.71 10.10
N SER A 294 -6.37 6.28 9.48
CA SER A 294 -5.48 7.14 8.69
C SER A 294 -6.15 7.62 7.40
N LEU A 295 -6.87 6.74 6.70
CA LEU A 295 -7.68 7.12 5.53
C LEU A 295 -8.81 8.07 5.92
N LEU A 296 -9.51 7.85 7.04
CA LEU A 296 -10.52 8.80 7.52
C LEU A 296 -9.92 10.18 7.84
N TRP A 297 -8.68 10.24 8.32
CA TRP A 297 -7.97 11.51 8.52
C TRP A 297 -7.69 12.23 7.20
N GLY A 298 -7.28 11.51 6.15
CA GLY A 298 -7.14 12.07 4.79
C GLY A 298 -8.49 12.48 4.18
N LYS A 299 -9.55 11.69 4.40
CA LYS A 299 -10.92 11.98 3.92
C LYS A 299 -11.42 13.33 4.42
N ARG A 300 -11.14 13.70 5.68
CA ARG A 300 -11.53 15.01 6.24
C ARG A 300 -10.98 16.20 5.46
N LEU A 301 -9.82 16.05 4.81
CA LEU A 301 -9.31 17.10 3.94
C LEU A 301 -10.15 17.18 2.67
N ILE A 302 -10.40 16.03 2.01
CA ILE A 302 -11.27 15.96 0.82
C ILE A 302 -12.62 16.61 1.10
N ASP A 303 -13.25 16.30 2.23
CA ASP A 303 -14.57 16.81 2.61
C ASP A 303 -14.65 18.36 2.62
N ARG A 304 -13.54 19.03 2.95
CA ARG A 304 -13.44 20.50 2.98
C ARG A 304 -13.18 21.14 1.62
N VAL A 305 -12.55 20.41 0.69
CA VAL A 305 -12.15 20.95 -0.62
C VAL A 305 -12.93 20.37 -1.81
N LEU A 306 -13.67 19.28 -1.59
CA LEU A 306 -14.48 18.67 -2.63
C LEU A 306 -15.65 19.59 -2.95
N ARG A 307 -15.78 19.88 -4.23
CA ARG A 307 -16.91 20.64 -4.78
C ARG A 307 -17.56 19.85 -5.90
N TRP A 308 -18.86 20.01 -6.00
CA TRP A 308 -19.61 19.65 -7.19
C TRP A 308 -19.33 20.68 -8.29
N ARG A 309 -19.11 20.18 -9.51
CA ARG A 309 -19.15 21.01 -10.71
C ARG A 309 -20.56 20.90 -11.27
N VAL A 310 -21.24 22.04 -11.37
CA VAL A 310 -22.57 22.16 -11.97
C VAL A 310 -22.54 21.57 -13.37
N GLY A 311 -23.46 20.65 -13.62
CA GLY A 311 -23.65 19.93 -14.89
C GLY A 311 -25.15 19.83 -15.16
N ASN A 312 -25.70 18.61 -15.23
CA ASN A 312 -27.15 18.42 -15.37
C ASN A 312 -27.96 18.68 -14.07
N CYS A 313 -27.28 18.89 -12.93
CA CYS A 313 -27.83 19.37 -11.66
C CYS A 313 -28.93 18.55 -10.98
N LYS A 314 -29.24 17.35 -11.50
CA LYS A 314 -30.21 16.41 -10.92
C LYS A 314 -29.75 15.74 -9.62
N SER A 315 -28.45 15.79 -9.32
CA SER A 315 -27.83 15.05 -8.22
C SER A 315 -27.19 15.94 -7.16
N ILE A 316 -27.36 17.27 -7.26
CA ILE A 316 -26.76 18.27 -6.37
C ILE A 316 -27.89 18.86 -5.54
N HIS A 317 -27.84 18.69 -4.23
CA HIS A 317 -28.81 19.28 -3.30
C HIS A 317 -28.43 20.72 -3.00
N VAL A 318 -29.42 21.61 -2.99
CA VAL A 318 -29.17 23.06 -2.93
C VAL A 318 -28.44 23.47 -1.64
N TYR A 319 -28.84 22.96 -0.48
CA TYR A 319 -28.27 23.36 0.81
C TYR A 319 -27.21 22.39 1.37
N GLU A 320 -27.29 21.11 1.03
CA GLU A 320 -26.41 20.10 1.64
C GLU A 320 -25.04 19.99 0.95
N ASP A 321 -25.01 20.11 -0.37
CA ASP A 321 -23.83 19.87 -1.20
C ASP A 321 -22.95 21.12 -1.36
N ASN A 322 -21.63 20.91 -1.45
CA ASN A 322 -20.68 21.99 -1.73
C ASN A 322 -20.65 22.27 -3.24
N TRP A 323 -21.46 23.21 -3.75
CA TRP A 323 -21.55 23.49 -5.19
C TRP A 323 -21.36 24.97 -5.58
N ILE A 324 -21.24 25.88 -4.60
CA ILE A 324 -21.10 27.32 -4.85
C ILE A 324 -19.64 27.77 -4.67
N LEU A 325 -19.17 28.67 -5.54
CA LEU A 325 -17.79 29.20 -5.50
C LEU A 325 -17.55 30.19 -4.36
N ARG A 326 -18.60 30.81 -3.85
CA ARG A 326 -18.55 31.81 -2.77
C ARG A 326 -19.78 31.64 -1.89
N PRO A 327 -19.67 31.80 -0.56
CA PRO A 327 -18.47 32.17 0.19
C PRO A 327 -17.59 30.94 0.54
N ASN A 328 -16.54 31.12 1.36
CA ASN A 328 -15.55 30.09 1.72
C ASN A 328 -16.12 28.75 2.23
N THR A 329 -17.39 28.71 2.61
CA THR A 329 -18.12 27.51 3.04
C THR A 329 -18.51 26.60 1.87
N LEU A 330 -18.46 27.07 0.63
CA LEU A 330 -18.89 26.38 -0.60
C LEU A 330 -20.38 25.98 -0.62
N LYS A 331 -21.15 26.44 0.38
CA LYS A 331 -22.56 26.15 0.60
C LYS A 331 -23.40 27.42 0.61
N VAL A 332 -24.69 27.26 0.34
CA VAL A 332 -25.69 28.33 0.51
C VAL A 332 -25.77 28.72 1.99
N ILE A 333 -25.70 30.03 2.29
CA ILE A 333 -25.82 30.56 3.66
C ILE A 333 -27.23 31.08 3.97
N SER A 334 -28.10 31.24 2.96
CA SER A 334 -29.47 31.72 3.18
C SER A 334 -30.28 30.76 4.05
N PRO A 335 -31.27 31.24 4.83
CA PRO A 335 -32.20 30.39 5.55
C PRO A 335 -32.81 29.34 4.61
N SER A 336 -33.02 28.13 5.13
CA SER A 336 -33.62 27.01 4.40
C SER A 336 -35.08 27.31 4.08
N SER A 337 -35.35 28.05 3.01
CA SER A 337 -36.70 28.35 2.54
C SER A 337 -37.23 27.29 1.56
N LEU A 338 -36.38 26.36 1.15
CA LEU A 338 -36.68 25.29 0.19
C LEU A 338 -36.51 23.92 0.86
N ASP A 339 -37.34 22.95 0.45
CA ASP A 339 -37.28 21.57 0.93
C ASP A 339 -35.87 20.97 0.80
N ALA A 340 -35.46 20.17 1.78
CA ALA A 340 -34.14 19.53 1.83
C ALA A 340 -33.82 18.63 0.61
N GLU A 341 -34.86 18.09 -0.04
CA GLU A 341 -34.72 17.25 -1.24
C GLU A 341 -34.60 18.04 -2.56
N ARG A 342 -34.74 19.37 -2.55
CA ARG A 342 -34.64 20.17 -3.78
C ARG A 342 -33.22 20.16 -4.33
N THR A 343 -33.12 19.83 -5.62
CA THR A 343 -31.88 19.77 -6.37
C THR A 343 -31.67 21.05 -7.19
N VAL A 344 -30.43 21.33 -7.56
CA VAL A 344 -30.05 22.53 -8.32
C VAL A 344 -30.74 22.58 -9.70
N SER A 345 -31.15 21.45 -10.27
CA SER A 345 -31.94 21.45 -11.51
C SER A 345 -33.28 22.17 -11.36
N ASN A 346 -33.86 22.19 -10.16
CA ASN A 346 -35.14 22.85 -9.91
C ASN A 346 -34.98 24.39 -9.84
N LEU A 347 -33.76 24.88 -9.76
CA LEU A 347 -33.43 26.31 -9.80
C LEU A 347 -33.09 26.79 -11.21
N MET A 348 -32.87 25.88 -12.17
CA MET A 348 -32.61 26.26 -13.56
C MET A 348 -33.91 26.45 -14.31
N SER A 349 -34.04 27.57 -15.02
CA SER A 349 -35.11 27.73 -16.01
C SER A 349 -34.86 26.77 -17.19
N PRO A 350 -35.91 26.38 -17.94
CA PRO A 350 -35.77 25.56 -19.15
C PRO A 350 -34.86 26.17 -20.22
N SER A 351 -34.57 27.48 -20.11
CA SER A 351 -33.82 28.28 -21.08
C SER A 351 -32.34 28.47 -20.76
N GLY A 352 -31.81 27.89 -19.66
CA GLY A 352 -30.36 27.87 -19.37
C GLY A 352 -29.74 29.26 -19.14
N GLY A 353 -29.77 29.72 -17.88
CA GLY A 353 -29.04 30.90 -17.40
C GLY A 353 -27.86 30.52 -16.52
#